data_AF-A0A3A5T6E7-F1
#
_entry.id   AF-A0A3A5T6E7-F1
#
_cell.length_a   1.000
_cell.length_b   1.000
_cell.length_c   1.000
_cell.angle_alpha   90.00
_cell.angle_beta   90.00
_cell.angle_gamma   90.00
#
_symmetry.space_group_name_H-M   'P 1'
#
loop_
_entity.id
_entity.type
_entity.pdbx_description
1 polymer ?
#
loop_
_entity_poly.entity_id
_entity_poly.type
_entity_poly.pdbx_seq_one_letter_code
_entity_poly.pdbx_strand_id
1 'polypeptide(L)' 'MYIARDKDGDLYLYRERPVKHDKKENWQPCSDNPHDFYKLDSSLFPEVKWEDEEPTEVELVKKEKV' A
#
# COMPACT_ATOMS: atom_id res chain seq x y z
N MET A 1 -4.01 -0.11 8.74
CA MET A 1 -2.90 -0.21 7.75
C MET A 1 -3.45 0.22 6.41
N TYR A 2 -2.62 0.43 5.41
CA TYR A 2 -3.08 0.87 4.09
C TYR A 2 -2.41 0.07 2.99
N ILE A 3 -3.11 -0.23 1.91
CA ILE A 3 -2.51 -0.73 0.68
C ILE A 3 -2.70 0.29 -0.43
N ALA A 4 -1.70 0.42 -1.27
CA ALA A 4 -1.74 1.30 -2.43
C ALA A 4 -0.89 0.73 -3.56
N ARG A 5 -1.30 1.01 -4.79
CA ARG A 5 -0.62 0.54 -6.01
C ARG A 5 0.08 1.71 -6.68
N ASP A 6 1.35 1.53 -6.97
CA ASP A 6 2.14 2.47 -7.75
C ASP A 6 1.78 2.37 -9.24
N LYS A 7 2.18 3.37 -10.03
CA LYS A 7 1.79 3.44 -11.45
C LYS A 7 2.36 2.30 -12.29
N ASP A 8 3.50 1.75 -11.89
CA ASP A 8 4.12 0.59 -12.53
C ASP A 8 3.45 -0.75 -12.17
N GLY A 9 2.44 -0.71 -11.29
CA GLY A 9 1.65 -1.86 -10.87
C GLY A 9 2.16 -2.53 -9.60
N ASP A 10 3.26 -2.06 -9.01
CA ASP A 10 3.74 -2.57 -7.72
C ASP A 10 2.75 -2.25 -6.60
N LEU A 11 2.53 -3.24 -5.72
CA LEU A 11 1.62 -3.13 -4.59
C LEU A 11 2.40 -3.08 -3.27
N TYR A 12 2.02 -2.14 -2.40
CA TYR A 12 2.67 -1.97 -1.10
C TYR A 12 1.66 -1.92 0.04
N LEU A 13 2.04 -2.50 1.18
CA LEU A 13 1.38 -2.35 2.48
C LEU A 13 2.12 -1.28 3.27
N TYR A 14 1.40 -0.31 3.81
CA TYR A 14 1.89 0.77 4.64
C TYR A 14 1.31 0.67 6.05
N ARG A 15 2.15 0.96 7.05
CA ARG A 15 1.74 1.02 8.45
C ARG A 15 0.85 2.23 8.71
N GLU A 16 1.28 3.39 8.23
CA GLU A 16 0.59 4.68 8.29
C GLU A 16 0.01 5.05 6.93
N ARG A 17 -0.88 6.05 6.87
CA ARG A 17 -1.49 6.49 5.61
C ARG A 17 -0.40 7.03 4.68
N PRO A 18 -0.16 6.42 3.51
CA PRO A 18 0.83 6.93 2.57
C PRO A 18 0.31 8.17 1.85
N VAL A 19 1.22 8.92 1.24
CA VAL A 19 0.91 10.08 0.39
C VAL A 19 1.17 9.71 -1.07
N LYS A 20 0.20 9.99 -1.94
CA LYS A 20 0.35 9.83 -3.38
C LYS A 20 1.27 10.91 -3.93
N HIS A 21 2.26 10.51 -4.73
CA HIS A 21 3.23 11.44 -5.30
C HIS A 21 3.24 11.34 -6.83
N ASP A 22 2.30 12.03 -7.50
CA ASP A 22 2.09 11.92 -8.96
C ASP A 22 3.37 12.12 -9.80
N LYS A 23 4.23 13.07 -9.42
CA LYS A 23 5.50 13.33 -10.14
C LYS A 23 6.50 12.18 -10.06
N LYS A 24 6.41 11.35 -9.01
CA LYS A 24 7.28 10.17 -8.79
C LYS A 24 6.54 8.88 -9.12
N GLU A 25 5.26 8.98 -9.49
CA GLU A 25 4.42 7.86 -9.94
C GLU A 25 4.29 6.73 -8.89
N ASN A 26 4.42 7.08 -7.60
CA ASN A 26 4.33 6.15 -6.49
C ASN A 26 3.65 6.75 -5.26
N TRP A 27 3.29 5.86 -4.34
CA TRP A 27 2.89 6.18 -2.97
C TRP A 27 4.13 6.17 -2.06
N GLN A 28 4.18 7.08 -1.09
CA GLN A 28 5.33 7.19 -0.18
C GLN A 28 4.88 7.12 1.29
N PRO A 29 5.67 6.48 2.16
CA PRO A 29 5.42 6.56 3.60
C PRO A 29 5.59 8.01 4.08
N CYS A 30 4.87 8.39 5.14
CA CYS A 30 5.02 9.70 5.79
C CYS A 30 6.30 9.81 6.65
N SER A 31 6.98 8.70 6.91
CA SER A 31 8.18 8.62 7.74
C SER A 31 9.38 8.14 6.92
N ASP A 32 10.58 8.48 7.38
CA ASP A 32 11.84 7.96 6.83
C ASP A 32 12.19 6.55 7.37
N ASN A 33 11.26 5.90 8.09
CA ASN A 33 11.50 4.58 8.67
C ASN A 33 11.31 3.49 7.59
N PRO A 34 12.36 2.72 7.24
CA PRO A 34 12.28 1.72 6.19
C PRO A 34 11.35 0.54 6.52
N HIS A 35 10.90 0.41 7.77
CA HIS A 35 10.00 -0.64 8.21
C HIS A 35 8.51 -0.28 8.15
N ASP A 36 8.17 0.93 7.68
CA ASP A 36 6.79 1.40 7.61
C ASP A 36 6.07 1.03 6.31
N PHE A 37 6.76 0.36 5.38
CA PHE A 37 6.13 -0.22 4.19
C PHE A 37 6.75 -1.55 3.77
N TYR A 38 5.95 -2.40 3.13
CA TYR A 38 6.35 -3.71 2.63
C TYR A 38 5.79 -3.92 1.24
N LYS A 39 6.63 -4.36 0.30
CA LYS A 39 6.17 -4.80 -1.02
C LYS A 39 5.38 -6.10 -0.88
N LEU A 40 4.18 -6.13 -1.47
CA LEU A 40 3.34 -7.31 -1.58
C LEU A 40 3.46 -7.91 -2.99
N ASP A 41 2.96 -9.14 -3.15
CA ASP A 41 2.74 -9.70 -4.48
C ASP A 41 1.70 -8.84 -5.22
N SER A 42 2.07 -8.28 -6.37
CA SER A 42 1.22 -7.37 -7.16
C SER A 42 -0.06 -8.02 -7.69
N SER A 43 -0.16 -9.36 -7.71
CA SER A 43 -1.38 -10.08 -8.08
C SER A 43 -2.47 -10.03 -7.01
N LEU A 44 -2.11 -9.69 -5.76
CA LEU A 44 -3.07 -9.47 -4.69
C LEU A 44 -3.84 -8.17 -4.92
N PHE A 45 -5.10 -8.14 -4.50
CA PHE A 45 -5.97 -6.96 -4.53
C PHE A 45 -5.99 -6.23 -5.91
N PRO A 46 -6.43 -6.90 -7.00
CA PRO A 46 -6.50 -6.30 -8.33
C PRO A 46 -7.47 -5.11 -8.43
N GLU A 47 -8.36 -4.94 -7.45
CA GLU A 47 -9.27 -3.82 -7.33
C GLU A 47 -8.58 -2.50 -6.93
N VAL A 48 -7.41 -2.56 -6.28
CA VAL A 48 -6.63 -1.38 -5.89
C VAL A 48 -5.82 -0.89 -7.07
N LYS A 49 -5.99 0.38 -7.45
CA LYS A 49 -5.44 0.95 -8.68
C LYS A 49 -4.63 2.21 -8.41
N TRP A 50 -3.72 2.52 -9.33
CA TRP A 50 -2.99 3.78 -9.28
C TRP A 50 -3.94 4.98 -9.36
N GLU A 51 -5.06 4.88 -10.09
CA GLU A 51 -6.02 5.97 -10.27
C GLU A 51 -6.82 6.30 -8.99
N ASP A 52 -6.79 5.44 -7.97
CA ASP A 52 -7.50 5.70 -6.71
C ASP A 52 -6.99 7.00 -6.08
N GLU A 53 -7.92 7.88 -5.70
CA GLU A 53 -7.59 9.19 -5.09
C GLU A 53 -7.00 9.02 -3.68
N GLU A 54 -7.35 7.92 -3.02
CA GLU A 54 -6.98 7.63 -1.64
C GLU A 54 -6.47 6.19 -1.50
N PRO A 55 -5.55 5.91 -0.57
CA PRO A 55 -5.08 4.55 -0.33
C PRO A 55 -6.18 3.72 0.34
N THR A 56 -6.17 2.42 0.11
CA THR A 56 -7.19 1.53 0.68
C THR A 56 -6.83 1.17 2.12
N GLU A 57 -7.68 1.53 3.08
CA GLU A 57 -7.52 1.13 4.48
C GLU A 57 -7.81 -0.37 4.67
N VAL A 58 -6.94 -1.05 5.41
CA VAL A 58 -7.01 -2.49 5.68
C VAL A 58 -6.61 -2.83 7.11
N GLU A 59 -7.05 -4.00 7.56
CA GLU A 59 -6.68 -4.60 8.84
C GLU A 59 -5.91 -5.91 8.62
N LEU A 60 -4.84 -6.12 9.40
CA LEU A 60 -4.11 -7.39 9.42
C LEU A 60 -4.72 -8.32 10.47
N VAL A 61 -5.31 -9.42 10.02
CA VAL A 61 -5.96 -10.40 10.90
C VAL A 61 -5.11 -11.66 11.01
N LYS A 62 -4.65 -11.97 12.23
CA LYS A 62 -4.06 -13.28 12.54
C LYS A 62 -5.19 -14.29 12.76
N LYS A 63 -5.31 -15.28 11.89
CA LYS A 63 -6.24 -16.40 12.09
C LYS A 63 -5.65 -17.37 13.10
N GLU A 64 -6.39 -17.69 14.16
CA GLU A 64 -6.05 -18.81 15.04
C GLU A 64 -6.52 -20.12 14.40
N LYS A 65 -5.76 -21.20 14.59
CA LYS A 65 -6.23 -22.53 14.22
C LYS A 65 -7.37 -22.89 15.19
N VAL A 66 -8.55 -23.10 14.65
CA VAL A 66 -9.68 -23.73 15.37
C VAL A 66 -9.34 -25.20 15.61
#